data_AF-A0A661IF02-F1
#
_entry.id   AF-A0A661IF02-F1
#
_cell.length_a   1.000
_cell.length_b   1.000
_cell.length_c   1.000
_cell.angle_alpha   90.00
_cell.angle_beta   90.00
_cell.angle_gamma   90.00
#
_symmetry.space_group_name_H-M   'P 1'
#
loop_
_entity.id
_entity.type
_entity.pdbx_description
1 polymer ?
#
loop_
_entity_poly.entity_id
_entity_poly.type
_entity_poly.pdbx_seq_one_letter_code
_entity_poly.pdbx_strand_id
1 'polypeptide(L)' 'MFGIGMPELIIILVIALLIFGASRLPEIGSGIGKAIRNFKKSMKEPPEIDITPEEKKLEAKGQTEDKGG' A
#
# COMPACT_ATOMS: atom_id res chain seq x y z
N MET A 1 -16.04 -37.53 -5.86
CA MET A 1 -14.64 -37.22 -6.24
C MET A 1 -14.04 -36.36 -5.14
N PHE A 2 -12.95 -36.81 -4.53
CA PHE A 2 -12.28 -36.17 -3.39
C PHE A 2 -11.70 -34.82 -3.84
N GLY A 3 -12.47 -33.75 -3.66
CA GLY A 3 -11.94 -32.39 -3.73
C GLY A 3 -11.07 -32.17 -2.52
N ILE A 4 -9.93 -31.50 -2.71
CA ILE A 4 -9.10 -31.04 -1.59
C ILE A 4 -9.98 -30.14 -0.74
N GLY A 5 -10.39 -30.65 0.42
CA GLY A 5 -11.20 -29.92 1.37
C GLY A 5 -10.37 -28.92 2.15
N MET A 6 -11.06 -28.10 2.92
CA MET A 6 -10.41 -27.22 3.89
C MET A 6 -9.48 -27.97 4.86
N PRO A 7 -9.81 -29.19 5.36
CA PRO A 7 -8.93 -29.96 6.24
C PRO A 7 -7.59 -30.32 5.59
N GLU A 8 -7.59 -30.79 4.34
CA GLU A 8 -6.38 -31.16 3.62
C GLU A 8 -5.47 -29.96 3.37
N LEU A 9 -6.04 -28.79 3.04
CA LEU A 9 -5.27 -27.54 2.91
C LEU A 9 -4.60 -27.13 4.22
N ILE A 10 -5.28 -27.31 5.37
CA ILE A 10 -4.71 -27.00 6.68
C ILE A 10 -3.52 -27.92 6.97
N ILE A 11 -3.62 -29.22 6.67
CA ILE A 11 -2.52 -30.17 6.86
C ILE A 11 -1.30 -29.76 6.03
N ILE A 12 -1.51 -29.43 4.76
CA ILE A 12 -0.44 -28.96 3.86
C ILE A 12 0.18 -27.66 4.40
N LEU A 13 -0.65 -26.73 4.87
CA LEU A 13 -0.19 -25.47 5.46
C LEU A 13 0.68 -25.72 6.70
N VAL A 14 0.29 -26.64 7.59
CA VAL A 14 1.07 -27.00 8.77
C VAL A 14 2.42 -27.60 8.36
N ILE A 15 2.46 -28.50 7.38
CA ILE A 15 3.73 -29.06 6.89
C ILE A 15 4.62 -27.96 6.28
N ALA A 16 4.06 -27.08 5.45
CA ALA A 16 4.78 -25.95 4.88
C ALA A 16 5.32 -25.02 5.98
N LEU A 17 4.54 -24.79 7.04
CA LEU A 17 4.94 -24.01 8.21
C LEU A 17 6.08 -24.67 9.00
N LEU A 18 6.14 -25.99 9.07
CA LEU A 18 7.26 -26.69 9.71
C LEU A 18 8.55 -26.57 8.90
N ILE A 19 8.46 -26.62 7.57
CA ILE A 19 9.62 -26.52 6.67
C ILE A 19 10.13 -25.07 6.59
N PHE A 20 9.25 -24.12 6.33
CA PHE A 20 9.61 -22.72 6.10
C PHE A 20 9.64 -21.89 7.39
N GLY A 21 8.94 -22.34 8.44
CA GLY A 21 8.73 -21.59 9.68
C GLY A 21 7.54 -20.62 9.61
N ALA A 22 6.82 -20.47 10.72
CA ALA A 22 5.69 -19.54 10.85
C ALA A 22 6.06 -18.07 10.60
N SER A 23 7.32 -17.69 10.87
CA SER A 23 7.80 -16.33 10.67
C SER A 23 8.00 -15.96 9.20
N ARG A 24 8.20 -16.93 8.29
CA ARG A 24 8.50 -16.66 6.88
C ARG A 24 7.28 -16.38 6.02
N LEU A 25 6.12 -16.93 6.37
CA LEU A 25 4.87 -16.62 5.66
C LEU A 25 4.51 -15.11 5.73
N PRO A 26 4.51 -14.45 6.90
CA PRO A 26 4.29 -13.00 6.98
C PRO A 26 5.36 -12.17 6.27
N GLU A 27 6.62 -12.60 6.34
CA GLU A 27 7.75 -11.92 5.69
C GLU A 27 7.53 -11.86 4.17
N ILE A 28 7.27 -13.02 3.54
CA ILE A 28 6.99 -13.14 2.10
C ILE A 28 5.68 -12.44 1.74
N GLY A 29 4.63 -12.62 2.54
CA GLY A 29 3.32 -12.01 2.34
C GLY A 29 3.38 -10.47 2.37
N SER A 30 4.21 -9.89 3.24
CA SER A 30 4.39 -8.44 3.30
C SER A 30 5.04 -7.87 2.04
N GLY A 31 6.01 -8.59 1.45
CA GLY A 31 6.66 -8.22 0.20
C GLY A 31 5.70 -8.31 -0.99
N ILE A 32 5.01 -9.43 -1.12
CA ILE A 32 4.00 -9.65 -2.16
C ILE A 32 2.85 -8.65 -2.02
N GLY A 33 2.36 -8.39 -0.80
CA GLY A 33 1.28 -7.44 -0.56
C GLY A 33 1.64 -6.01 -0.95
N LYS A 34 2.87 -5.56 -0.67
CA LYS A 34 3.38 -4.26 -1.14
C LYS A 34 3.46 -4.22 -2.67
N ALA A 35 3.97 -5.28 -3.30
CA ALA A 35 4.06 -5.37 -4.75
C ALA A 35 2.67 -5.31 -5.42
N ILE A 36 1.70 -6.09 -4.93
CA ILE A 36 0.32 -6.08 -5.44
C ILE A 36 -0.33 -4.72 -5.21
N ARG A 37 -0.12 -4.08 -4.05
CA ARG A 37 -0.64 -2.75 -3.76
C ARG A 37 -0.10 -1.69 -4.72
N ASN A 38 1.20 -1.70 -4.96
CA ASN A 38 1.85 -0.77 -5.89
C ASN A 38 1.41 -1.03 -7.33
N PHE A 39 1.34 -2.30 -7.74
CA PHE A 39 0.84 -2.69 -9.04
C PHE A 39 -0.60 -2.21 -9.25
N LYS A 40 -1.49 -2.45 -8.27
CA LYS A 40 -2.88 -1.97 -8.32
C LYS A 40 -2.97 -0.45 -8.38
N LYS A 41 -2.08 0.27 -7.67
CA LYS A 41 -2.01 1.74 -7.69
C LYS A 41 -1.64 2.25 -9.07
N SER A 42 -0.55 1.74 -9.66
CA SER A 42 -0.10 2.08 -11.02
C SER A 42 -1.10 1.70 -12.11
N MET A 43 -1.91 0.66 -11.91
CA MET A 43 -2.96 0.27 -12.86
C MET A 43 -4.24 1.13 -12.74
N LYS A 44 -4.44 1.84 -11.63
CA LYS A 44 -5.66 2.61 -11.33
C LYS A 44 -5.47 4.11 -11.47
N GLU A 45 -4.23 4.59 -11.35
CA GLU A 45 -3.85 5.96 -11.68
C GLU A 45 -3.58 6.03 -13.20
N PRO A 46 -4.38 6.76 -14.00
CA PRO A 46 -3.92 7.17 -15.33
C PRO A 46 -2.61 7.96 -15.16
N PRO A 47 -1.70 7.97 -16.15
CA PRO A 47 -0.42 8.66 -16.02
C PRO A 47 -0.68 10.15 -15.73
N GLU A 48 -0.61 10.53 -14.45
CA GLU A 48 -0.55 11.92 -14.04
C GLU A 48 0.86 12.40 -14.39
N ILE A 49 1.00 12.86 -15.62
CA ILE A 49 2.05 13.83 -15.94
C ILE A 49 1.64 15.09 -15.18
N ASP A 50 2.15 15.23 -13.96
CA ASP A 50 1.97 16.41 -13.14
C ASP A 50 2.84 17.54 -13.72
N ILE A 51 2.34 18.19 -14.77
CA ILE A 51 2.80 19.49 -15.26
C ILE A 51 1.94 20.58 -14.62
N THR A 52 1.99 20.68 -13.30
CA THR A 52 1.48 21.87 -12.61
C THR A 52 2.69 22.66 -12.11
N PRO A 53 3.07 23.78 -12.76
CA PRO A 53 4.01 24.72 -12.19
C PRO A 53 3.47 25.21 -10.84
N GLU A 54 4.31 25.16 -9.81
CA GLU A 54 4.02 25.64 -8.46
C GLU A 54 3.92 27.19 -8.43
N GLU A 55 2.97 27.78 -9.14
CA GLU A 55 2.65 29.21 -9.10
C GLU A 55 1.37 29.45 -8.28
N LYS A 56 1.54 29.52 -6.96
CA LYS A 56 0.94 30.55 -6.07
C LYS A 56 1.06 30.10 -4.62
N LYS A 57 2.25 30.33 -4.05
CA LYS A 57 2.46 30.44 -2.60
C LYS A 57 2.92 31.86 -2.23
N LEU A 58 2.23 32.86 -2.80
CA LEU A 58 2.28 34.26 -2.41
C LEU A 58 0.84 34.75 -2.38
N GLU A 59 0.28 34.92 -1.17
CA GLU A 59 -0.92 35.70 -0.79
C GLU A 59 -1.63 35.05 0.41
N ALA A 60 -0.92 34.90 1.53
CA ALA A 60 -1.54 34.64 2.84
C ALA A 60 -0.67 35.14 4.01
N LYS A 61 -0.03 36.31 3.87
CA LYS A 61 0.56 37.07 4.98
C LYS A 61 0.27 38.56 4.77
N GLY A 62 -0.53 39.15 5.65
CA GLY A 62 -0.66 40.60 5.74
C GLY A 62 -2.05 41.16 6.02
N GLN A 63 -2.84 40.56 6.93
CA GLN A 63 -3.93 41.29 7.59
C GLN A 63 -3.94 40.95 9.07
N THR A 64 -3.05 41.63 9.79
CA THR A 64 -3.08 41.88 11.23
C THR A 64 -2.04 42.97 11.44
N GLU A 65 -2.37 43.99 12.25
CA GLU A 65 -1.62 45.25 12.46
C GLU A 65 -1.94 46.28 11.34
N ASP A 66 -2.51 47.46 11.57
CA ASP A 66 -2.43 48.33 12.74
C ASP A 66 -3.62 49.31 12.78
N LYS A 67 -3.94 49.75 13.99
CA LYS A 67 -4.92 50.78 14.33
C LYS A 67 -4.36 52.17 13.96
N GLY A 68 -5.26 53.13 13.74
CA GLY A 68 -5.00 54.53 14.07
C GLY A 68 -4.97 55.50 12.88
N GLY A 69 -5.79 56.54 13.00
CA GLY A 69 -5.87 57.68 12.08
C GLY A 69 -7.30 58.15 11.89
#